data_AF-A0A3M0XWX5-F1
#
_entry.id   AF-A0A3M0XWX5-F1
#
_cell.length_a   1.000
_cell.length_b   1.000
_cell.length_c   1.000
_cell.angle_alpha   90.00
_cell.angle_beta   90.00
_cell.angle_gamma   90.00
#
_symmetry.space_group_name_H-M   'P 1'
#
loop_
_entity.id
_entity.type
_entity.pdbx_description
1 polymer ?
#
loop_
_entity_poly.entity_id
_entity_poly.type
_entity_poly.pdbx_seq_one_letter_code
_entity_poly.pdbx_strand_id
1 'polypeptide(L)'
;MNSRVALIMPSADAKQCELFISTLPTETSRVTYVQYWDAVERMIEFVAEVRVLAQLVEHSSARLLQECVGVLHAKRRGIITRRTTALLHEFDRIISQTANLSRLLAIAQTLNNPATWSRAEFATSKAAHLLQACSVPQSLQHAAENITNLNALVEHLDELFLTDSRWQRERVNFFSSLAITALSLVLTILILPSFWADLNHLDASLPGKILTGHLGLINKVGTGLAVALVAIATMLLVISLGFLTNNLRRTWKSRR
;
A
#
# COMPACT_ATOMS: atom_id res chain seq x y z
N MET A 1 43.86 20.50 -10.26
CA MET A 1 44.51 21.25 -11.36
C MET A 1 43.59 22.39 -11.74
N ASN A 2 43.99 23.64 -11.46
CA ASN A 2 43.17 24.82 -11.74
C ASN A 2 43.31 25.19 -13.23
N SER A 3 42.30 24.87 -14.03
CA SER A 3 42.15 25.44 -15.37
C SER A 3 41.82 26.93 -15.22
N ARG A 4 42.84 27.78 -15.38
CA ARG A 4 42.69 29.24 -15.42
C ARG A 4 42.12 29.60 -16.78
N VAL A 5 40.79 29.72 -16.87
CA VAL A 5 40.12 30.28 -18.05
C VAL A 5 39.97 31.78 -17.83
N ALA A 6 40.77 32.58 -18.53
CA ALA A 6 40.58 34.03 -18.61
C ALA A 6 39.46 34.31 -19.62
N LEU A 7 38.28 34.72 -19.14
CA LEU A 7 37.20 35.20 -19.99
C LEU A 7 37.46 36.69 -20.28
N ILE A 8 38.14 36.99 -21.38
CA ILE A 8 38.29 38.38 -21.85
C ILE A 8 36.92 38.80 -22.40
N MET A 9 36.31 39.80 -21.79
CA MET A 9 35.00 40.34 -22.17
C MET A 9 35.23 41.39 -23.27
N PRO A 10 34.90 41.12 -24.55
CA PRO A 10 35.22 42.06 -25.59
C PRO A 10 34.03 42.99 -25.85
N SER A 11 34.29 44.17 -26.45
CA SER A 11 33.27 45.18 -26.77
C SER A 11 32.19 44.61 -27.71
N ALA A 12 31.08 45.36 -27.89
CA ALA A 12 30.00 45.00 -28.82
C ALA A 12 30.47 44.68 -30.25
N ASP A 13 31.67 45.13 -30.63
CA ASP A 13 32.29 44.93 -31.95
C ASP A 13 32.86 43.51 -32.13
N ALA A 14 33.08 42.77 -31.05
CA ALA A 14 33.74 41.46 -31.10
C ALA A 14 32.79 40.28 -31.25
N LYS A 15 31.52 40.52 -31.61
CA LYS A 15 30.53 39.46 -31.84
C LYS A 15 30.97 38.44 -32.89
N GLN A 16 31.73 38.89 -33.89
CA GLN A 16 32.25 38.03 -34.97
C GLN A 16 33.61 37.40 -34.66
N CYS A 17 34.21 37.71 -33.51
CA CYS A 17 35.51 37.16 -33.15
C CYS A 17 35.41 35.68 -32.78
N GLU A 18 36.38 34.90 -33.25
CA GLU A 18 36.54 33.50 -32.88
C GLU A 18 37.07 33.39 -31.45
N LEU A 19 36.38 32.60 -30.63
CA LEU A 19 36.80 32.20 -29.30
C LEU A 19 37.48 30.84 -29.42
N PHE A 20 38.72 30.77 -28.98
CA PHE A 20 39.45 29.51 -28.85
C PHE A 20 39.10 28.87 -27.51
N ILE A 21 38.21 27.88 -27.54
CA ILE A 21 37.87 27.12 -26.35
C ILE A 21 38.69 25.82 -26.40
N SER A 22 39.69 25.75 -25.53
CA SER A 22 40.47 24.53 -25.31
C SER A 22 39.61 23.56 -24.48
N THR A 23 38.79 22.76 -25.17
CA THR A 23 37.86 21.80 -24.57
C THR A 23 38.41 20.38 -24.52
N LEU A 24 39.53 20.12 -25.19
CA LEU A 24 40.24 18.83 -25.24
C LEU A 24 41.76 19.06 -25.17
N PRO A 25 42.55 18.11 -24.65
CA PRO A 25 44.01 18.22 -24.60
C PRO A 25 44.69 18.28 -25.99
N THR A 26 43.95 18.03 -27.08
CA THR A 26 44.50 17.89 -28.43
C THR A 26 43.86 18.76 -29.51
N GLU A 27 42.68 19.35 -29.30
CA GLU A 27 42.02 20.22 -30.30
C GLU A 27 41.39 21.47 -29.68
N THR A 28 41.75 22.64 -30.20
CA THR A 28 41.09 23.91 -29.92
C THR A 28 39.88 24.07 -30.85
N SER A 29 38.69 23.95 -30.28
CA SER A 29 37.46 24.24 -31.02
C SER A 29 37.37 25.76 -31.27
N ARG A 30 37.13 26.14 -32.53
CA ARG A 30 36.83 27.52 -32.93
C ARG A 30 35.33 27.72 -32.81
N VAL A 31 34.90 28.50 -31.83
CA VAL A 31 33.48 28.82 -31.61
C VAL A 31 33.32 30.32 -31.68
N THR A 32 32.31 30.83 -32.38
CA THR A 32 32.05 32.27 -32.39
C THR A 32 31.52 32.73 -31.03
N TYR A 33 31.84 33.97 -30.64
CA TYR A 33 31.37 34.54 -29.36
C TYR A 33 29.83 34.47 -29.20
N VAL A 34 29.08 34.68 -30.28
CA VAL A 34 27.60 34.57 -30.28
C VAL A 34 27.14 33.14 -29.97
N GLN A 35 27.75 32.13 -30.59
CA GLN A 35 27.41 30.72 -30.33
C GLN A 35 27.73 30.31 -28.89
N TYR A 36 28.79 30.86 -28.31
CA TYR A 36 29.12 30.63 -26.91
C TYR A 36 28.01 31.14 -25.98
N TRP A 37 27.54 32.38 -26.18
CA TRP A 37 26.49 32.96 -25.34
C TRP A 37 25.13 32.30 -25.53
N ASP A 38 24.78 31.94 -26.76
CA ASP A 38 23.56 31.16 -27.06
C ASP A 38 23.59 29.80 -26.32
N ALA A 39 24.76 29.14 -26.26
CA ALA A 39 24.92 27.91 -25.50
C ALA A 39 24.84 28.12 -23.97
N VAL A 40 25.39 29.23 -23.46
CA VAL A 40 25.29 29.58 -22.03
C VAL A 40 23.85 29.92 -21.65
N GLU A 41 23.12 30.64 -22.50
CA GLU A 41 21.70 30.96 -22.32
C GLU A 41 20.86 29.68 -22.23
N ARG A 42 21.01 28.76 -23.20
CA ARG A 42 20.34 27.45 -23.16
C ARG A 42 20.68 26.64 -21.92
N MET A 43 21.93 26.69 -21.45
CA MET A 43 22.34 26.00 -20.22
C MET A 43 21.63 26.59 -19.00
N ILE A 44 21.48 27.92 -18.92
CA ILE A 44 20.78 28.59 -17.83
C ILE A 44 19.28 28.26 -17.87
N GLU A 45 18.65 28.32 -19.04
CA GLU A 45 17.25 27.94 -19.24
C GLU A 45 17.01 26.50 -18.78
N PHE A 46 17.85 25.57 -19.22
CA PHE A 46 17.75 24.17 -18.84
C PHE A 46 17.89 23.96 -17.32
N VAL A 47 18.85 24.62 -16.68
CA VAL A 47 19.02 24.56 -15.22
C VAL A 47 17.79 25.12 -14.51
N ALA A 48 17.17 26.19 -15.03
CA ALA A 48 15.93 26.74 -14.48
C ALA A 48 14.76 25.74 -14.61
N GLU A 49 14.63 25.05 -15.74
CA GLU A 49 13.62 23.99 -15.92
C GLU A 49 13.82 22.83 -14.94
N VAL A 50 15.06 22.36 -14.77
CA VAL A 50 15.39 21.30 -13.80
C VAL A 50 15.03 21.74 -12.38
N ARG A 51 15.27 23.01 -12.04
CA ARG A 51 14.87 23.57 -10.74
C ARG A 51 13.35 23.55 -10.56
N VAL A 52 12.59 24.00 -11.55
CA VAL A 52 11.12 23.99 -11.48
C VAL A 52 10.60 22.56 -11.33
N LEU A 53 11.16 21.61 -12.06
CA LEU A 53 10.83 20.19 -11.91
C LEU A 53 11.11 19.69 -10.49
N ALA A 54 12.29 20.00 -9.94
CA ALA A 54 12.65 19.59 -8.58
C ALA A 54 11.68 20.15 -7.53
N GLN A 55 11.32 21.43 -7.64
CA GLN A 55 10.35 22.08 -6.75
C GLN A 55 8.94 21.48 -6.89
N LEU A 56 8.52 21.15 -8.11
CA LEU A 56 7.22 20.53 -8.36
C LEU A 56 7.15 19.13 -7.75
N VAL A 57 8.20 18.33 -7.88
CA VAL A 57 8.28 16.99 -7.27
C VAL A 57 8.32 17.10 -5.75
N GLU A 58 9.12 18.01 -5.20
CA GLU A 58 9.17 18.28 -3.75
C GLU A 58 7.79 18.66 -3.21
N HIS A 59 7.15 19.69 -3.77
CA HIS A 59 5.84 20.14 -3.32
C HIS A 59 4.77 19.05 -3.44
N SER A 60 4.75 18.34 -4.58
CA SER A 60 3.78 17.27 -4.81
C SER A 60 3.99 16.10 -3.86
N SER A 61 5.24 15.74 -3.56
CA SER A 61 5.56 14.69 -2.58
C SER A 61 5.14 15.06 -1.16
N ALA A 62 5.37 16.30 -0.74
CA ALA A 62 4.96 16.81 0.57
C ALA A 62 3.43 16.82 0.71
N ARG A 63 2.72 17.30 -0.32
CA ARG A 63 1.26 17.30 -0.34
C ARG A 63 0.70 15.88 -0.29
N LEU A 64 1.25 14.96 -1.08
CA LEU A 64 0.79 13.58 -1.11
C LEU A 64 1.02 12.89 0.24
N LEU A 65 2.14 13.18 0.91
CA LEU A 65 2.43 12.70 2.26
C LEU A 65 1.36 13.18 3.25
N GLN A 66 0.98 14.46 3.21
CA GLN A 66 -0.08 15.02 4.04
C GLN A 66 -1.45 14.38 3.76
N GLU A 67 -1.79 14.17 2.48
CA GLU A 67 -3.02 13.48 2.08
C GLU A 67 -3.04 12.03 2.62
N CYS A 68 -1.94 11.29 2.50
CA CYS A 68 -1.79 9.92 3.01
C CYS A 68 -1.98 9.84 4.54
N VAL A 69 -1.35 10.74 5.28
CA VAL A 69 -1.53 10.85 6.75
C VAL A 69 -2.98 11.19 7.11
N GLY A 70 -3.64 12.04 6.32
CA GLY A 70 -5.06 12.34 6.46
C GLY A 70 -5.95 11.10 6.34
N VAL A 71 -5.71 10.28 5.31
CA VAL A 71 -6.42 9.01 5.09
C VAL A 71 -6.17 8.03 6.25
N LEU A 72 -4.92 7.91 6.71
CA LEU A 72 -4.57 7.06 7.85
C LEU A 72 -5.31 7.48 9.14
N HIS A 73 -5.33 8.78 9.45
CA HIS A 73 -6.06 9.29 10.61
C HIS A 73 -7.57 9.12 10.49
N ALA A 74 -8.12 9.23 9.29
CA ALA A 74 -9.54 8.99 9.05
C ALA A 74 -9.90 7.51 9.28
N LYS A 75 -9.05 6.57 8.84
CA LYS A 75 -9.18 5.13 9.11
C LYS A 75 -9.10 4.84 10.62
N ARG A 76 -8.10 5.39 11.31
CA ARG A 76 -7.90 5.20 12.77
C ARG A 76 -9.08 5.68 13.61
N ARG A 77 -9.74 6.77 13.21
CA ARG A 77 -10.91 7.33 13.93
C ARG A 77 -12.21 6.54 13.74
N GLY A 78 -12.20 5.44 12.97
CA GLY A 78 -13.40 4.60 12.79
C GLY A 78 -14.55 5.25 12.02
N ILE A 79 -14.33 6.45 11.47
CA ILE A 79 -15.27 7.18 10.60
C ILE A 79 -15.62 6.34 9.35
N ILE A 80 -14.83 5.30 9.06
CA ILE A 80 -14.81 4.53 7.82
C ILE A 80 -15.25 3.08 8.04
N THR A 81 -16.23 2.84 8.92
CA THR A 81 -16.88 1.53 9.03
C THR A 81 -17.95 1.30 7.94
N ARG A 82 -18.23 2.27 7.06
CA ARG A 82 -19.25 2.18 6.00
C ARG A 82 -18.79 2.45 4.56
N ARG A 83 -17.52 2.84 4.31
CA ARG A 83 -17.03 3.31 2.98
C ARG A 83 -15.71 2.67 2.55
N THR A 84 -15.58 1.35 2.70
CA THR A 84 -14.35 0.61 2.37
C THR A 84 -13.93 0.75 0.90
N THR A 85 -14.89 0.86 -0.03
CA THR A 85 -14.62 0.99 -1.47
C THR A 85 -14.06 2.36 -1.87
N ALA A 86 -14.61 3.44 -1.33
CA ALA A 86 -14.11 4.79 -1.59
C ALA A 86 -12.67 4.96 -1.10
N LEU A 87 -12.35 4.36 0.05
CA LEU A 87 -11.00 4.42 0.60
C LEU A 87 -10.01 3.60 -0.23
N LEU A 88 -10.39 2.42 -0.71
CA LEU A 88 -9.54 1.66 -1.64
C LEU A 88 -9.17 2.48 -2.87
N HIS A 89 -10.14 3.20 -3.46
CA HIS A 89 -9.86 4.08 -4.59
C HIS A 89 -8.93 5.26 -4.23
N GLU A 90 -9.11 5.87 -3.05
CA GLU A 90 -8.18 6.91 -2.57
C GLU A 90 -6.77 6.35 -2.36
N PHE A 91 -6.66 5.13 -1.86
CA PHE A 91 -5.39 4.45 -1.63
C PHE A 91 -4.69 4.07 -2.94
N ASP A 92 -5.41 3.47 -3.89
CA ASP A 92 -4.90 3.18 -5.24
C ASP A 92 -4.41 4.45 -5.94
N ARG A 93 -5.16 5.55 -5.78
CA ARG A 93 -4.76 6.86 -6.30
C ARG A 93 -3.44 7.33 -5.68
N ILE A 94 -3.29 7.22 -4.35
CA ILE A 94 -2.05 7.59 -3.65
C ILE A 94 -0.88 6.72 -4.14
N ILE A 95 -1.04 5.40 -4.24
CA ILE A 95 0.00 4.49 -4.75
C ILE A 95 0.43 4.89 -6.16
N SER A 96 -0.53 5.11 -7.06
CA SER A 96 -0.25 5.50 -8.45
C SER A 96 0.48 6.85 -8.51
N GLN A 97 0.08 7.82 -7.70
CA GLN A 97 0.73 9.13 -7.61
C GLN A 97 2.16 9.01 -7.05
N THR A 98 2.38 8.20 -6.01
CA THR A 98 3.71 7.95 -5.43
C THR A 98 4.64 7.29 -6.45
N ALA A 99 4.16 6.32 -7.23
CA ALA A 99 4.93 5.68 -8.29
C ALA A 99 5.33 6.67 -9.40
N ASN A 100 4.39 7.53 -9.80
CA ASN A 100 4.66 8.59 -10.77
C ASN A 100 5.68 9.61 -10.25
N LEU A 101 5.58 10.02 -8.99
CA LEU A 101 6.56 10.92 -8.35
C LEU A 101 7.94 10.28 -8.24
N SER A 102 8.01 8.99 -7.91
CA SER A 102 9.27 8.23 -7.87
C SER A 102 9.96 8.24 -9.24
N ARG A 103 9.19 8.04 -10.31
CA ARG A 103 9.71 8.12 -11.68
C ARG A 103 10.21 9.54 -12.03
N LEU A 104 9.45 10.57 -11.68
CA LEU A 104 9.85 11.97 -11.93
C LEU A 104 11.10 12.35 -11.13
N LEU A 105 11.20 11.90 -9.89
CA LEU A 105 12.39 12.09 -9.06
C LEU A 105 13.63 11.47 -9.70
N ALA A 106 13.53 10.23 -10.20
CA ALA A 106 14.65 9.55 -10.87
C ALA A 106 15.12 10.31 -12.13
N ILE A 107 14.18 10.85 -12.91
CA ILE A 107 14.49 11.71 -14.06
C ILE A 107 15.21 12.97 -13.57
N ALA A 108 14.65 13.67 -12.58
CA ALA A 108 15.23 14.90 -12.07
C ALA A 108 16.62 14.69 -11.45
N GLN A 109 16.87 13.57 -10.77
CA GLN A 109 18.19 13.18 -10.26
C GLN A 109 19.20 12.94 -11.39
N THR A 110 18.75 12.35 -12.50
CA THR A 110 19.59 12.18 -13.69
C THR A 110 19.97 13.54 -14.29
N LEU A 111 18.99 14.43 -14.43
CA LEU A 111 19.21 15.79 -14.96
C LEU A 111 20.05 16.68 -14.04
N ASN A 112 20.01 16.45 -12.73
CA ASN A 112 20.86 17.12 -11.76
C ASN A 112 22.35 16.73 -11.88
N ASN A 113 22.70 15.74 -12.71
CA ASN A 113 24.08 15.43 -13.04
C ASN A 113 24.45 16.00 -14.43
N PRO A 114 25.19 17.12 -14.50
CA PRO A 114 25.57 17.75 -15.78
C PRO A 114 26.33 16.85 -16.74
N ALA A 115 27.06 15.85 -16.24
CA ALA A 115 27.80 14.92 -17.08
C ALA A 115 26.89 14.04 -17.95
N THR A 116 25.59 13.94 -17.62
CA THR A 116 24.62 13.14 -18.38
C THR A 116 24.14 13.85 -19.66
N TRP A 117 24.15 15.19 -19.68
CA TRP A 117 23.63 15.99 -20.79
C TRP A 117 24.66 16.95 -21.39
N SER A 118 25.84 17.09 -20.80
CA SER A 118 26.95 17.88 -21.34
C SER A 118 28.25 17.06 -21.40
N ARG A 119 28.95 17.16 -22.53
CA ARG A 119 30.23 16.49 -22.78
C ARG A 119 31.45 17.37 -22.48
N ALA A 120 31.25 18.68 -22.38
CA ALA A 120 32.35 19.63 -22.22
C ALA A 120 32.64 19.89 -20.75
N GLU A 121 33.87 19.60 -20.29
CA GLU A 121 34.26 19.71 -18.87
C GLU A 121 34.04 21.10 -18.27
N PHE A 122 34.27 22.16 -19.04
CA PHE A 122 34.03 23.53 -18.57
C PHE A 122 32.52 23.79 -18.37
N ALA A 123 31.67 23.23 -19.22
CA ALA A 123 30.23 23.42 -19.16
C ALA A 123 29.63 22.58 -18.03
N THR A 124 30.11 21.34 -17.83
CA THR A 124 29.69 20.49 -16.71
C THR A 124 30.02 21.13 -15.36
N SER A 125 31.21 21.72 -15.20
CA SER A 125 31.62 22.42 -13.99
C SER A 125 30.75 23.66 -13.72
N LYS A 126 30.47 24.49 -14.74
CA LYS A 126 29.59 25.66 -14.60
C LYS A 126 28.15 25.27 -14.28
N ALA A 127 27.61 24.27 -14.97
CA ALA A 127 26.27 23.75 -14.73
C ALA A 127 26.12 23.18 -13.31
N ALA A 128 27.13 22.44 -12.83
CA ALA A 128 27.13 21.89 -11.47
C ALA A 128 27.07 23.02 -10.44
N HIS A 129 27.88 24.06 -10.63
CA HIS A 129 27.85 25.24 -9.77
C HIS A 129 26.48 25.95 -9.81
N LEU A 130 25.87 26.10 -10.98
CA LEU A 130 24.54 26.72 -11.11
C LEU A 130 23.43 25.90 -10.44
N LEU A 131 23.43 24.58 -10.62
CA LEU A 131 22.48 23.67 -9.97
C LEU A 131 22.61 23.73 -8.44
N GLN A 132 23.84 23.78 -7.94
CA GLN A 132 24.13 23.90 -6.52
C GLN A 132 23.68 25.26 -5.96
N ALA A 133 23.95 26.36 -6.67
CA ALA A 133 23.51 27.70 -6.28
C ALA A 133 21.97 27.84 -6.28
N CYS A 134 21.27 27.05 -7.10
CA CYS A 134 19.81 26.99 -7.15
C CYS A 134 19.19 26.03 -6.13
N SER A 135 19.98 25.38 -5.28
CA SER A 135 19.54 24.38 -4.30
C SER A 135 18.75 23.21 -4.90
N VAL A 136 19.00 22.87 -6.17
CA VAL A 136 18.35 21.72 -6.83
C VAL A 136 18.67 20.40 -6.11
N PRO A 137 19.93 20.10 -5.73
CA PRO A 137 20.24 18.86 -5.02
C PRO A 137 19.47 18.71 -3.71
N GLN A 138 19.34 19.81 -2.95
CA GLN A 138 18.62 19.82 -1.67
C GLN A 138 17.12 19.56 -1.87
N SER A 139 16.50 20.21 -2.87
CA SER A 139 15.08 20.00 -3.19
C SER A 139 14.79 18.55 -3.59
N LEU A 140 15.69 17.94 -4.37
CA LEU A 140 15.59 16.53 -4.76
C LEU A 140 15.83 15.58 -3.59
N GLN A 141 16.70 15.94 -2.64
CA GLN A 141 16.89 15.17 -1.42
C GLN A 141 15.61 15.16 -0.56
N HIS A 142 14.99 16.32 -0.32
CA HIS A 142 13.73 16.40 0.41
C HIS A 142 12.61 15.63 -0.30
N ALA A 143 12.52 15.71 -1.63
CA ALA A 143 11.61 14.90 -2.41
C ALA A 143 11.84 13.39 -2.23
N ALA A 144 13.10 12.94 -2.24
CA ALA A 144 13.47 11.54 -2.03
C ALA A 144 13.09 11.04 -0.63
N GLU A 145 13.35 11.84 0.41
CA GLU A 145 12.95 11.55 1.78
C GLU A 145 11.42 11.45 1.90
N ASN A 146 10.67 12.39 1.30
CA ASN A 146 9.21 12.36 1.29
C ASN A 146 8.65 11.12 0.60
N ILE A 147 9.20 10.74 -0.57
CA ILE A 147 8.79 9.55 -1.31
C ILE A 147 9.11 8.27 -0.52
N THR A 148 10.25 8.22 0.16
CA THR A 148 10.62 7.09 1.01
C THR A 148 9.64 6.94 2.18
N ASN A 149 9.30 8.04 2.84
CA ASN A 149 8.31 8.08 3.91
C ASN A 149 6.91 7.68 3.41
N LEU A 150 6.53 8.13 2.21
CA LEU A 150 5.29 7.74 1.55
C LEU A 150 5.23 6.23 1.30
N ASN A 151 6.30 5.63 0.79
CA ASN A 151 6.36 4.19 0.55
C ASN A 151 6.22 3.40 1.86
N ALA A 152 6.89 3.82 2.93
CA ALA A 152 6.77 3.19 4.25
C ALA A 152 5.33 3.29 4.80
N LEU A 153 4.67 4.45 4.63
CA LEU A 153 3.27 4.62 5.03
C LEU A 153 2.30 3.78 4.20
N VAL A 154 2.54 3.67 2.89
CA VAL A 154 1.76 2.82 1.99
C VAL A 154 1.89 1.36 2.38
N GLU A 155 3.11 0.89 2.65
CA GLU A 155 3.36 -0.48 3.11
C GLU A 155 2.63 -0.77 4.43
N HIS A 156 2.73 0.13 5.40
CA HIS A 156 2.02 -0.01 6.67
C HIS A 156 0.49 0.00 6.49
N LEU A 157 -0.03 0.81 5.57
CA LEU A 157 -1.45 0.83 5.22
C LEU A 157 -1.89 -0.47 4.57
N ASP A 158 -1.12 -1.01 3.64
CA ASP A 158 -1.41 -2.27 2.98
C ASP A 158 -1.40 -3.43 3.99
N GLU A 159 -0.43 -3.47 4.90
CA GLU A 159 -0.40 -4.42 6.01
C GLU A 159 -1.67 -4.33 6.88
N LEU A 160 -2.11 -3.11 7.22
CA LEU A 160 -3.35 -2.89 7.95
C LEU A 160 -4.58 -3.35 7.17
N PHE A 161 -4.62 -3.18 5.84
CA PHE A 161 -5.72 -3.68 4.99
C PHE A 161 -5.74 -5.19 4.89
N LEU A 162 -4.58 -5.82 4.70
CA LEU A 162 -4.44 -7.27 4.68
C LEU A 162 -4.85 -7.88 6.02
N THR A 163 -4.46 -7.24 7.13
CA THR A 163 -4.81 -7.66 8.48
C THR A 163 -6.33 -7.54 8.71
N ASP A 164 -6.96 -6.41 8.38
CA ASP A 164 -8.42 -6.27 8.50
C ASP A 164 -9.17 -7.29 7.63
N SER A 165 -8.69 -7.52 6.41
CA SER A 165 -9.25 -8.53 5.50
C SER A 165 -9.08 -9.97 6.02
N ARG A 166 -7.99 -10.26 6.76
CA ARG A 166 -7.79 -11.55 7.44
C ARG A 166 -8.77 -11.70 8.60
N TRP A 167 -8.89 -10.69 9.47
CA TRP A 167 -9.84 -10.71 10.59
C TRP A 167 -11.28 -10.91 10.12
N GLN A 168 -11.69 -10.26 9.02
CA GLN A 168 -13.02 -10.46 8.46
C GLN A 168 -13.22 -11.88 7.91
N ARG A 169 -12.25 -12.43 7.18
CA ARG A 169 -12.31 -13.82 6.68
C ARG A 169 -12.32 -14.83 7.82
N GLU A 170 -11.48 -14.64 8.83
CA GLU A 170 -11.41 -15.53 9.99
C GLU A 170 -12.71 -15.52 10.78
N ARG A 171 -13.34 -14.35 10.97
CA ARG A 171 -14.68 -14.27 11.59
C ARG A 171 -15.72 -15.04 10.78
N VAL A 172 -15.76 -14.87 9.46
CA VAL A 172 -16.71 -15.60 8.61
C VAL A 172 -16.46 -17.10 8.68
N ASN A 173 -15.20 -17.53 8.61
CA ASN A 173 -14.82 -18.93 8.73
C ASN A 173 -15.21 -19.51 10.09
N PHE A 174 -14.94 -18.80 11.18
CA PHE A 174 -15.33 -19.19 12.54
C PHE A 174 -16.84 -19.37 12.67
N PHE A 175 -17.65 -18.43 12.18
CA PHE A 175 -19.10 -18.58 12.23
C PHE A 175 -19.62 -19.69 11.32
N SER A 176 -18.98 -19.89 10.16
CA SER A 176 -19.34 -20.99 9.25
C SER A 176 -19.02 -22.37 9.85
N SER A 177 -17.86 -22.51 10.51
CA SER A 177 -17.49 -23.75 11.19
C SER A 177 -18.38 -24.00 12.40
N LEU A 178 -18.67 -22.97 13.20
CA LEU A 178 -19.63 -23.04 14.30
C LEU A 178 -21.02 -23.52 13.82
N ALA A 179 -21.50 -23.00 12.69
CA ALA A 179 -22.77 -23.41 12.10
C ALA A 179 -22.75 -24.87 11.63
N ILE A 180 -21.68 -25.31 10.95
CA ILE A 180 -21.51 -26.70 10.50
C ILE A 180 -21.43 -27.66 11.70
N THR A 181 -20.67 -27.30 12.74
CA THR A 181 -20.57 -28.09 13.97
C THR A 181 -21.92 -28.18 14.70
N ALA A 182 -22.65 -27.06 14.81
CA ALA A 182 -23.99 -27.05 15.39
C ALA A 182 -24.96 -27.93 14.59
N LEU A 183 -24.93 -27.86 13.26
CA LEU A 183 -25.74 -28.70 12.39
C LEU A 183 -25.39 -30.19 12.56
N SER A 184 -24.10 -30.52 12.59
CA SER A 184 -23.63 -31.89 12.83
C SER A 184 -24.10 -32.42 14.19
N LEU A 185 -24.11 -31.56 15.22
CA LEU A 185 -24.53 -31.93 16.56
C LEU A 185 -26.05 -32.12 16.66
N VAL A 186 -26.84 -31.32 15.93
CA VAL A 186 -28.29 -31.57 15.78
C VAL A 186 -28.55 -32.91 15.09
N LEU A 187 -27.80 -33.21 14.02
CA LEU A 187 -27.97 -34.45 13.27
C LEU A 187 -27.59 -35.69 14.09
N THR A 188 -26.50 -35.66 14.86
CA THR A 188 -26.17 -36.76 15.77
C THR A 188 -27.27 -36.97 16.80
N ILE A 189 -27.84 -35.89 17.35
CA ILE A 189 -28.96 -36.03 18.30
C ILE A 189 -30.22 -36.60 17.65
N LEU A 190 -30.47 -36.28 16.38
CA LEU A 190 -31.61 -36.81 15.64
C LEU A 190 -31.51 -38.34 15.41
N ILE A 191 -30.30 -38.90 15.51
CA ILE A 191 -30.04 -40.35 15.44
C ILE A 191 -30.23 -41.03 16.82
N LEU A 192 -30.10 -40.31 17.95
CA LEU A 192 -30.26 -40.90 19.28
C LEU A 192 -31.62 -41.61 19.50
N PRO A 193 -32.78 -41.10 19.04
CA PRO A 193 -34.05 -41.79 19.19
C PRO A 193 -34.08 -43.20 18.58
N SER A 194 -33.43 -43.42 17.42
CA SER A 194 -33.35 -44.76 16.83
C SER A 194 -32.47 -45.67 17.68
N PHE A 195 -31.36 -45.15 18.19
CA PHE A 195 -30.49 -45.87 19.12
C PHE A 195 -31.21 -46.27 20.41
N TRP A 196 -32.04 -45.38 20.97
CA TRP A 196 -32.87 -45.69 22.14
C TRP A 196 -33.93 -46.75 21.84
N ALA A 197 -34.55 -46.71 20.66
CA ALA A 197 -35.51 -47.72 20.24
C ALA A 197 -34.85 -49.10 20.14
N ASP A 198 -33.67 -49.20 19.54
CA ASP A 198 -32.90 -50.44 19.45
C ASP A 198 -32.49 -50.96 20.84
N LEU A 199 -32.09 -50.07 21.75
CA LEU A 199 -31.75 -50.41 23.14
C LEU A 199 -32.94 -50.97 23.92
N ASN A 200 -34.13 -50.40 23.73
CA ASN A 200 -35.36 -50.87 24.36
C ASN A 200 -35.79 -52.25 23.81
N HIS A 201 -35.51 -52.54 22.53
CA HIS A 201 -35.73 -53.87 21.96
C HIS A 201 -34.77 -54.93 22.53
N LEU A 202 -33.52 -54.56 22.84
CA LEU A 202 -32.53 -55.43 23.49
C LEU A 202 -32.90 -55.72 24.96
N ASP A 203 -33.38 -54.72 25.71
CA ASP A 203 -33.78 -54.85 27.13
C ASP A 203 -34.92 -55.87 27.31
N ALA A 204 -35.83 -55.98 26.34
CA ALA A 204 -36.92 -56.96 26.35
C ALA A 204 -36.47 -58.42 26.10
N SER A 205 -35.26 -58.63 25.60
CA SER A 205 -34.75 -59.94 25.14
C SER A 205 -33.73 -60.62 26.08
N LEU A 206 -33.20 -59.91 27.06
CA LEU A 206 -32.11 -60.38 27.92
C LEU A 206 -32.61 -60.87 29.31
N PRO A 207 -32.36 -62.14 29.68
CA PRO A 207 -32.77 -62.67 30.99
C PRO A 207 -31.76 -62.28 32.08
N GLY A 208 -31.96 -61.12 32.72
CA GLY A 208 -31.14 -60.70 33.86
C GLY A 208 -31.61 -59.40 34.54
N LYS A 209 -32.13 -59.50 35.77
CA LYS A 209 -32.63 -58.35 36.58
C LYS A 209 -31.57 -57.31 36.98
N ILE A 210 -30.28 -57.65 36.85
CA ILE A 210 -29.17 -56.77 37.28
C ILE A 210 -28.72 -55.84 36.14
N LEU A 211 -28.72 -56.31 34.88
CA LEU A 211 -28.37 -55.46 33.73
C LEU A 211 -29.47 -54.44 33.39
N THR A 212 -30.72 -54.85 33.48
CA THR A 212 -31.93 -54.02 33.23
C THR A 212 -31.99 -52.77 34.11
N GLY A 213 -31.55 -52.86 35.38
CA GLY A 213 -31.49 -51.72 36.30
C GLY A 213 -30.47 -50.65 35.92
N HIS A 214 -29.29 -51.05 35.43
CA HIS A 214 -28.26 -50.11 34.97
C HIS A 214 -28.60 -49.49 33.61
N LEU A 215 -29.25 -50.25 32.72
CA LEU A 215 -29.74 -49.77 31.42
C LEU A 215 -30.77 -48.64 31.56
N GLY A 216 -31.71 -48.74 32.51
CA GLY A 216 -32.69 -47.69 32.77
C GLY A 216 -32.08 -46.38 33.30
N LEU A 217 -31.02 -46.46 34.10
CA LEU A 217 -30.26 -45.30 34.58
C LEU A 217 -29.48 -44.62 33.45
N ILE A 218 -28.81 -45.42 32.60
CA ILE A 218 -28.11 -44.93 31.40
C ILE A 218 -29.10 -44.21 30.46
N ASN A 219 -30.34 -44.72 30.33
CA ASN A 219 -31.38 -44.11 29.51
C ASN A 219 -31.82 -42.73 30.03
N LYS A 220 -32.10 -42.61 31.33
CA LYS A 220 -32.49 -41.32 31.94
C LYS A 220 -31.36 -40.28 31.88
N VAL A 221 -30.12 -40.69 32.14
CA VAL A 221 -28.97 -39.78 32.07
C VAL A 221 -28.69 -39.38 30.62
N GLY A 222 -28.72 -40.33 29.69
CA GLY A 222 -28.48 -40.09 28.28
C GLY A 222 -29.53 -39.18 27.62
N THR A 223 -30.81 -39.36 27.95
CA THR A 223 -31.89 -38.48 27.48
C THR A 223 -31.76 -37.06 28.04
N GLY A 224 -31.45 -36.91 29.34
CA GLY A 224 -31.19 -35.59 29.93
C GLY A 224 -30.02 -34.86 29.27
N LEU A 225 -28.92 -35.57 29.01
CA LEU A 225 -27.73 -35.04 28.35
C LEU A 225 -28.00 -34.68 26.88
N ALA A 226 -28.79 -35.50 26.19
CA ALA A 226 -29.23 -35.24 24.82
C ALA A 226 -30.07 -33.95 24.73
N VAL A 227 -31.05 -33.76 25.62
CA VAL A 227 -31.89 -32.53 25.64
C VAL A 227 -31.04 -31.29 25.91
N ALA A 228 -30.10 -31.35 26.86
CA ALA A 228 -29.18 -30.25 27.13
C ALA A 228 -28.30 -29.92 25.91
N LEU A 229 -27.79 -30.94 25.23
CA LEU A 229 -27.02 -30.77 24.00
C LEU A 229 -27.85 -30.16 22.86
N VAL A 230 -29.13 -30.54 22.67
CA VAL A 230 -30.02 -29.92 21.67
C VAL A 230 -30.21 -28.43 21.97
N ALA A 231 -30.45 -28.08 23.23
CA ALA A 231 -30.65 -26.69 23.64
C ALA A 231 -29.41 -25.83 23.31
N ILE A 232 -28.22 -26.35 23.60
CA ILE A 232 -26.96 -25.67 23.26
C ILE A 232 -26.76 -25.59 21.74
N ALA A 233 -27.01 -26.68 21.01
CA ALA A 233 -26.88 -26.72 19.55
C ALA A 233 -27.77 -25.69 18.87
N THR A 234 -29.04 -25.66 19.24
CA THR A 234 -30.05 -24.75 18.68
C THR A 234 -29.71 -23.30 18.99
N MET A 235 -29.24 -22.99 20.21
CA MET A 235 -28.77 -21.66 20.57
C MET A 235 -27.58 -21.22 19.71
N LEU A 236 -26.57 -22.09 19.52
CA LEU A 236 -25.41 -21.81 18.66
C LEU A 236 -25.82 -21.61 17.20
N LEU A 237 -26.78 -22.40 16.72
CA LEU A 237 -27.31 -22.31 15.36
C LEU A 237 -28.05 -20.98 15.15
N VAL A 238 -28.90 -20.56 16.08
CA VAL A 238 -29.59 -19.25 16.02
C VAL A 238 -28.59 -18.09 16.02
N ILE A 239 -27.56 -18.13 16.88
CA ILE A 239 -26.53 -17.08 16.93
C ILE A 239 -25.75 -17.00 15.62
N SER A 240 -25.33 -18.15 15.08
CA SER A 240 -24.59 -18.20 13.81
C SER A 240 -25.45 -17.74 12.62
N LEU A 241 -26.70 -18.17 12.52
CA LEU A 241 -27.62 -17.75 11.45
C LEU A 241 -27.93 -16.24 11.55
N GLY A 242 -28.15 -15.72 12.76
CA GLY A 242 -28.39 -14.31 13.00
C GLY A 242 -27.20 -13.44 12.58
N PHE A 243 -25.98 -13.91 12.79
CA PHE A 243 -24.78 -13.23 12.34
C PHE A 243 -24.62 -13.30 10.82
N LEU A 244 -24.83 -14.48 10.22
CA LEU A 244 -24.62 -14.73 8.79
C LEU A 244 -25.63 -13.94 7.93
N THR A 245 -26.91 -13.92 8.33
CA THR A 245 -27.96 -13.14 7.67
C THR A 245 -27.71 -11.64 7.73
N ASN A 246 -27.26 -11.13 8.88
CA ASN A 246 -26.86 -9.74 9.02
C ASN A 246 -25.66 -9.38 8.14
N ASN A 247 -24.68 -10.29 8.01
CA ASN A 247 -23.53 -10.07 7.14
C ASN A 247 -23.91 -10.09 5.65
N LEU A 248 -24.74 -11.06 5.22
CA LEU A 248 -25.28 -11.13 3.85
C LEU A 248 -26.10 -9.89 3.49
N ARG A 249 -26.91 -9.38 4.42
CA ARG A 249 -27.69 -8.16 4.23
C ARG A 249 -26.78 -6.93 4.08
N ARG A 250 -25.65 -6.89 4.76
CA ARG A 250 -24.64 -5.82 4.64
C ARG A 250 -23.92 -5.89 3.29
N THR A 251 -23.51 -7.07 2.83
CA THR A 251 -22.83 -7.23 1.52
C THR A 251 -23.76 -6.96 0.34
N TRP A 252 -25.05 -7.28 0.46
CA TRP A 252 -26.04 -6.93 -0.57
C TRP A 252 -26.26 -5.42 -0.67
N LYS A 253 -26.29 -4.70 0.45
CA LYS A 253 -26.43 -3.23 0.47
C LYS A 253 -25.21 -2.50 -0.06
N SER A 254 -24.02 -3.11 -0.07
CA SER A 254 -22.80 -2.47 -0.60
C SER A 254 -22.59 -2.71 -2.10
N ARG A 255 -23.38 -3.60 -2.73
CA ARG A 255 -23.32 -3.88 -4.19
C ARG A 255 -24.36 -3.10 -5.00
N ARG A 256 -25.30 -2.41 -4.36
CA ARG A 256 -26.23 -1.45 -4.98
C ARG A 256 -25.75 -0.04 -4.70
#